data_AF-A0A1G2VAR5-F1
#
_entry.id   AF-A0A1G2VAR5-F1
#
_cell.length_a   1.000
_cell.length_b   1.000
_cell.length_c   1.000
_cell.angle_alpha   90.00
_cell.angle_beta   90.00
_cell.angle_gamma   90.00
#
_symmetry.space_group_name_H-M   'P 1'
#
loop_
_entity.id
_entity.type
_entity.pdbx_description
1 polymer ?
#
loop_
_entity_poly.entity_id
_entity_poly.type
_entity_poly.pdbx_seq_one_letter_code
_entity_poly.pdbx_strand_id
1 'polypeptide(L)' 'MYNWSVDEKLFKKTDPQGYKLWRIEQLINYGLGTEKLNARLVRKHWDKLYMDEPTRAYLQFLLWPPKTIS' A
#
# COMPACT_ATOMS: atom_id res chain seq x y z
N MET A 1 -4.84 -1.97 14.15
CA MET A 1 -6.28 -1.91 13.81
C MET A 1 -6.63 -3.18 13.05
N TYR A 2 -7.53 -4.00 13.56
CA TYR A 2 -8.14 -5.07 12.78
C TYR A 2 -9.35 -4.48 12.07
N ASN A 3 -9.60 -4.91 10.83
CA ASN A 3 -10.64 -4.42 9.93
C ASN A 3 -12.05 -4.75 10.46
N TRP A 4 -12.48 -4.10 11.55
CA TRP A 4 -13.57 -4.57 12.42
C TRP A 4 -14.94 -4.73 11.75
N SER A 5 -15.12 -4.28 10.50
CA SER A 5 -16.37 -4.42 9.75
C SER A 5 -16.20 -4.89 8.29
N VAL A 6 -14.98 -5.16 7.80
CA VAL A 6 -14.76 -5.58 6.41
C VAL A 6 -14.76 -7.10 6.30
N ASP A 7 -15.71 -7.67 5.57
CA ASP A 7 -15.63 -9.06 5.11
C ASP A 7 -14.63 -9.15 3.95
N GLU A 8 -13.37 -9.44 4.28
CA GLU A 8 -12.27 -9.53 3.31
C GLU A 8 -12.51 -10.61 2.25
N LYS A 9 -13.22 -11.70 2.59
CA LYS A 9 -13.50 -12.79 1.63
C LYS A 9 -14.51 -12.33 0.60
N LEU A 10 -15.59 -11.69 1.04
CA LEU A 10 -16.60 -11.14 0.16
C LEU A 10 -15.99 -10.02 -0.71
N PHE A 11 -15.27 -9.08 -0.11
CA PHE A 11 -14.65 -7.97 -0.84
C PHE A 11 -13.67 -8.47 -1.91
N LYS A 12 -12.79 -9.41 -1.57
CA LYS A 12 -11.87 -10.01 -2.55
C LYS A 12 -12.59 -10.71 -3.70
N LYS A 13 -13.79 -11.23 -3.48
CA LYS A 13 -14.60 -11.90 -4.51
C LYS A 13 -15.36 -10.91 -5.39
N THR A 14 -15.95 -9.87 -4.79
CA THR A 14 -16.81 -8.90 -5.49
C THR A 14 -16.02 -7.79 -6.18
N ASP A 15 -14.91 -7.35 -5.58
CA ASP A 15 -13.98 -6.39 -6.17
C ASP A 15 -12.52 -6.75 -5.86
N PRO A 16 -11.93 -7.65 -6.66
CA PRO A 16 -10.54 -8.07 -6.48
C PRO A 16 -9.52 -6.93 -6.63
N GLN A 17 -9.84 -5.90 -7.43
CA GLN A 17 -8.92 -4.78 -7.69
C GLN A 17 -8.94 -3.78 -6.54
N GLY A 18 -10.13 -3.40 -6.06
CA GLY A 18 -10.28 -2.58 -4.87
C GLY A 18 -9.69 -3.25 -3.65
N TYR A 19 -9.92 -4.55 -3.47
CA TYR A 19 -9.30 -5.32 -2.39
C TYR A 19 -7.76 -5.24 -2.44
N LYS A 20 -7.16 -5.33 -3.64
CA LYS A 20 -5.70 -5.22 -3.78
C LYS A 20 -5.18 -3.84 -3.36
N LEU A 21 -5.82 -2.76 -3.80
CA LEU A 21 -5.43 -1.40 -3.43
C LEU A 21 -5.58 -1.19 -1.92
N TRP A 22 -6.74 -1.56 -1.39
CA TRP A 22 -7.05 -1.48 0.03
C TRP A 22 -6.02 -2.25 0.88
N ARG A 23 -5.64 -3.47 0.50
CA ARG A 23 -4.60 -4.23 1.23
C ARG A 23 -3.26 -3.51 1.24
N ILE A 24 -2.85 -2.89 0.13
CA ILE A 24 -1.61 -2.11 0.07
C ILE A 24 -1.70 -0.91 1.03
N GLU A 25 -2.82 -0.19 1.05
CA GLU A 25 -3.05 0.93 1.95
C GLU A 25 -3.07 0.51 3.42
N GLN A 26 -3.69 -0.63 3.75
CA GLN A 26 -3.67 -1.18 5.11
C GLN A 26 -2.25 -1.52 5.57
N LEU A 27 -1.44 -2.10 4.68
CA LEU A 27 -0.03 -2.40 4.98
C LEU A 27 0.79 -1.12 5.20
N ILE A 28 0.55 -0.08 4.40
CA ILE A 28 1.24 1.21 4.52
C ILE A 28 0.87 1.92 5.83
N ASN A 29 -0.43 2.06 6.11
CA ASN A 29 -0.91 2.91 7.20
C ASN A 29 -0.81 2.24 8.58
N TYR A 30 -0.91 0.91 8.65
CA TYR A 30 -1.06 0.22 9.93
C TYR A 30 -0.01 -0.85 10.18
N GLY A 31 0.80 -1.23 9.18
CA GLY A 31 1.79 -2.29 9.34
C GLY A 31 1.17 -3.58 9.87
N LEU A 32 0.48 -4.33 9.01
CA LEU A 32 -0.17 -5.58 9.42
C LEU A 32 0.87 -6.71 9.61
N GLY A 33 1.57 -6.69 10.74
CA GLY A 33 2.31 -7.84 11.28
C GLY A 33 3.52 -8.29 10.45
N THR A 34 3.49 -9.52 9.93
CA THR A 34 4.65 -10.25 9.36
C THR A 34 4.86 -10.05 7.86
N GLU A 35 3.97 -9.31 7.17
CA GLU A 35 4.02 -9.14 5.72
C GLU A 35 4.83 -7.90 5.33
N LYS A 36 5.80 -8.08 4.42
CA LYS A 36 6.58 -6.96 3.86
C LYS A 36 5.85 -6.36 2.66
N LEU A 37 5.86 -5.03 2.59
CA LEU A 37 5.33 -4.28 1.44
C LEU A 37 6.14 -4.59 0.17
N ASN A 38 5.44 -4.97 -0.92
CA ASN A 38 6.09 -5.26 -2.19
C ASN A 38 6.28 -3.96 -3.01
N ALA A 39 7.52 -3.49 -3.12
CA ALA A 39 7.87 -2.26 -3.84
C ALA A 39 7.37 -2.22 -5.30
N ARG A 40 7.36 -3.36 -6.02
CA ARG A 40 6.86 -3.41 -7.41
C ARG A 40 5.36 -3.18 -7.47
N LEU A 41 4.59 -3.73 -6.53
CA LEU A 41 3.14 -3.52 -6.45
C LEU A 41 2.81 -2.08 -6.08
N VAL A 42 3.55 -1.50 -5.13
CA VAL A 42 3.35 -0.10 -4.75
C VAL A 42 3.61 0.82 -5.93
N ARG A 43 4.73 0.64 -6.66
CA ARG A 43 5.02 1.41 -7.88
C ARG A 43 3.94 1.26 -8.94
N LYS A 44 3.43 0.04 -9.15
CA LYS A 44 2.38 -0.24 -10.15
C LYS A 44 1.07 0.50 -9.84
N HIS A 45 0.78 0.73 -8.57
CA HIS A 45 -0.50 1.27 -8.11
C HIS A 45 -0.40 2.69 -7.52
N TRP A 46 0.77 3.31 -7.58
CA TRP A 46 1.12 4.55 -6.86
C TRP A 46 0.08 5.68 -6.97
N ASP A 47 -0.42 5.92 -8.18
CA ASP A 47 -1.38 7.01 -8.45
C ASP A 47 -2.78 6.74 -7.89
N LYS A 48 -3.06 5.50 -7.46
CA LYS A 48 -4.35 5.07 -6.92
C LYS A 48 -4.35 4.88 -5.40
N LEU A 49 -3.18 4.97 -4.76
CA LEU A 49 -3.05 4.72 -3.32
C LEU A 49 -3.35 5.99 -2.52
N TYR A 50 -4.22 5.86 -1.54
CA TYR A 50 -4.50 6.89 -0.57
C TYR A 50 -3.66 6.71 0.70
N MET A 51 -2.87 7.74 1.04
CA MET A 51 -2.04 7.81 2.24
C MET A 51 -1.74 9.28 2.54
N ASP A 52 -1.33 9.59 3.77
CA ASP A 52 -0.94 10.95 4.15
C ASP A 52 0.32 11.42 3.41
N GLU A 53 0.48 12.75 3.28
CA GLU A 53 1.59 13.34 2.53
C GLU A 53 2.98 12.97 3.08
N PRO A 54 3.23 12.98 4.41
CA PRO A 54 4.51 12.51 4.96
C PRO A 54 4.83 11.07 4.56
N THR A 55 3.87 10.15 4.70
CA THR A 55 4.04 8.75 4.29
C THR A 55 4.32 8.62 2.80
N ARG A 56 3.60 9.38 1.97
CA ARG A 56 3.79 9.42 0.51
C ARG A 56 5.19 9.90 0.14
N ALA A 57 5.66 11.00 0.74
CA ALA A 57 6.99 11.54 0.48
C ALA A 57 8.10 10.55 0.90
N TYR A 58 7.95 9.91 2.06
CA TYR A 58 8.91 8.92 2.54
C TYR A 58 8.97 7.69 1.63
N LEU A 59 7.83 7.12 1.25
CA LEU A 59 7.78 5.99 0.33
C LEU A 59 8.30 6.37 -1.06
N GLN A 60 8.04 7.59 -1.53
CA GLN A 60 8.57 8.06 -2.80
C GLN A 60 10.11 8.07 -2.80
N PHE A 61 10.72 8.59 -1.73
CA PHE A 61 12.17 8.57 -1.55
C PHE A 61 12.75 7.15 -1.58
N LEU A 62 12.09 6.19 -0.93
CA LEU A 62 12.54 4.79 -0.92
C LEU A 62 12.37 4.08 -2.28
N LEU A 63 11.27 4.36 -2.98
CA LEU A 63 10.92 3.67 -4.23
C LEU A 63 11.64 4.23 -5.46
N TRP A 64 11.98 5.51 -5.42
CA TRP A 64 12.68 6.27 -6.46
C TRP A 64 13.76 7.14 -5.81
N PRO A 65 14.81 6.53 -5.25
CA PRO A 65 15.88 7.29 -4.63
C PRO A 65 16.51 8.24 -5.66
N PRO A 66 16.86 9.47 -5.26
CA PRO A 66 17.57 10.38 -6.14
C PRO A 66 18.85 9.71 -6.62
N LYS A 67 19.22 9.94 -7.88
CA LYS A 67 20.50 9.45 -8.41
C LYS A 67 21.62 10.01 -7.53
N THR A 68 22.28 9.16 -6.79
CA THR A 68 23.56 9.50 -6.18
C THR A 68 24.52 9.81 -7.32
N ILE A 69 25.01 11.04 -7.36
CA ILE A 69 26.12 11.42 -8.23
C ILE A 69 27.31 10.64 -7.70
N SER A 70 27.69 9.57 -8.40
CA SER A 70 28.89 8.76 -8.15
C SER A 70 30.12 9.43 -8.73
#